data_AF-A0A7C8MTG0-F1
#
_entry.id   AF-A0A7C8MTG0-F1
#
_cell.length_a   1.000
_cell.length_b   1.000
_cell.length_c   1.000
_cell.angle_alpha   90.00
_cell.angle_beta   90.00
_cell.angle_gamma   90.00
#
_symmetry.space_group_name_H-M   'P 1'
#
loop_
_entity.id
_entity.type
_entity.pdbx_description
1 polymer ?
#
loop_
_entity_poly.entity_id
_entity_poly.type
_entity_poly.pdbx_seq_one_letter_code
_entity_poly.pdbx_strand_id
1 'polypeptide(L)'
;MAAMMSFGPPSATDLAQQILDHGAPIYSFSFSPFLRRTYGHGYSPNRPPCKAFLAGHCPAGAQCPDRHSTSSSSSTSAPGANASYNSLVCKHWLRALCKKGEGCEFLHEYNLRKMPECNFFVRNGYCSNGDECLYLHIDPLSKLPPCPHYDRGFCPLGPNCSKRHVRRKLCVYYLAGFCPDGKTCKEGTHPRWEKNLEKPVAKSDVVVEEPRRDDTMDEDMRDFTGRRDRDDKFSGRGDRFGGGRGGRWRGRGDRKFRGRGHH
;
A
#
# COMPACT_ATOMS: atom_id res chain seq x y z
N MET A 1 16.18 -33.94 32.40
CA MET A 1 16.80 -32.89 33.25
C MET A 1 17.74 -32.09 32.36
N ALA A 2 17.31 -30.91 31.88
CA ALA A 2 18.15 -30.06 31.04
C ALA A 2 19.10 -29.27 31.95
N ALA A 3 20.39 -29.52 31.82
CA ALA A 3 21.42 -28.82 32.55
C ALA A 3 21.39 -27.33 32.19
N MET A 4 21.22 -26.48 33.20
CA MET A 4 21.30 -25.03 33.06
C MET A 4 22.80 -24.71 32.95
N MET A 5 23.32 -24.66 31.71
CA MET A 5 24.68 -24.23 31.46
C MET A 5 24.75 -22.74 31.80
N SER A 6 25.21 -22.42 33.01
CA SER A 6 25.59 -21.08 33.39
C SER A 6 26.88 -20.73 32.64
N PHE A 7 26.75 -20.12 31.47
CA PHE A 7 27.89 -19.55 30.77
C PHE A 7 28.47 -18.43 31.65
N GLY A 8 29.73 -18.59 32.07
CA GLY A 8 30.50 -17.51 32.69
C GLY A 8 30.64 -16.32 31.73
N PRO A 9 31.08 -15.15 32.23
CA PRO A 9 31.28 -13.98 31.36
C PRO A 9 32.21 -14.35 30.19
N PRO A 10 31.88 -13.93 28.96
CA PRO A 10 32.68 -14.27 27.78
C PRO A 10 34.10 -13.73 27.94
N SER A 11 35.09 -14.51 27.49
CA SER A 11 36.48 -14.10 27.54
C SER A 11 36.71 -12.89 26.61
N ALA A 12 37.72 -12.06 26.89
CA ALA A 12 38.05 -10.91 26.03
C ALA A 12 38.35 -11.32 24.58
N THR A 13 38.89 -12.53 24.38
CA THR A 13 39.13 -13.16 23.07
C THR A 13 37.84 -13.53 22.35
N ASP A 14 36.82 -14.03 23.05
CA ASP A 14 35.51 -14.33 22.44
C ASP A 14 34.79 -13.05 22.00
N LEU A 15 34.89 -11.98 22.80
CA LEU A 15 34.33 -10.67 22.44
C LEU A 15 35.02 -10.07 21.21
N ALA A 16 36.35 -10.22 21.10
CA ALA A 16 37.09 -9.74 19.95
C ALA A 16 36.71 -10.48 18.66
N GLN A 17 36.57 -11.81 18.71
CA GLN A 17 36.10 -12.61 17.56
C GLN A 17 34.67 -12.21 17.16
N GLN A 18 33.79 -12.01 18.13
CA GLN A 18 32.42 -11.60 17.88
C GLN A 18 32.30 -10.23 17.18
N ILE A 19 33.18 -9.28 17.50
CA ILE A 19 33.25 -7.98 16.82
C ILE A 19 33.73 -8.14 15.36
N LEU A 20 34.72 -9.01 15.12
CA LEU A 20 35.26 -9.28 13.78
C LEU A 20 34.23 -10.00 12.89
N ASP A 21 33.42 -10.88 13.46
CA ASP A 21 32.38 -11.62 12.74
C ASP A 21 31.07 -10.83 12.57
N HIS A 22 31.01 -9.58 13.05
CA HIS A 22 29.78 -8.77 13.14
C HIS A 22 28.61 -9.50 13.82
N GLY A 23 28.92 -10.42 14.73
CA GLY A 23 27.93 -11.20 15.46
C GLY A 23 27.29 -10.37 16.56
N ALA A 24 25.98 -10.09 16.45
CA ALA A 24 25.30 -9.35 17.51
C ALA A 24 25.37 -10.11 18.85
N PRO A 25 25.79 -9.47 19.96
CA PRO A 25 25.75 -10.07 21.28
C PRO A 25 24.33 -10.44 21.71
N ILE A 26 24.20 -11.64 22.31
CA ILE A 26 22.93 -12.13 22.83
C ILE A 26 22.76 -11.58 24.24
N TYR A 27 21.85 -10.61 24.39
CA TYR A 27 21.50 -10.05 25.68
C TYR A 27 20.26 -10.74 26.25
N SER A 28 20.33 -11.20 27.50
CA SER A 28 19.18 -11.67 28.26
C SER A 28 18.82 -10.66 29.35
N PHE A 29 17.64 -10.06 29.25
CA PHE A 29 17.10 -9.18 30.28
C PHE A 29 16.10 -9.91 31.18
N SER A 30 15.90 -9.42 32.40
CA SER A 30 14.91 -9.97 33.36
C SER A 30 13.48 -9.96 32.81
N PHE A 31 13.14 -9.00 31.95
CA PHE A 31 11.84 -8.90 31.28
C PHE A 31 11.75 -9.70 29.97
N SER A 32 12.86 -10.28 29.48
CA SER A 32 12.85 -11.06 28.23
C SER A 32 11.91 -12.28 28.26
N PRO A 33 11.71 -13.01 29.39
CA PRO A 33 10.72 -14.09 29.45
C PRO A 33 9.28 -13.56 29.33
N PHE A 34 9.02 -12.36 29.87
CA PHE A 34 7.71 -11.71 29.77
C PHE A 34 7.42 -11.33 28.32
N LEU A 35 8.32 -10.60 27.65
CA LEU A 35 8.16 -10.19 26.25
C LEU A 35 7.99 -11.36 25.29
N ARG A 36 8.71 -12.47 25.51
CA ARG A 36 8.53 -13.70 24.73
C ARG A 36 7.16 -14.32 24.94
N ARG A 37 6.66 -14.34 26.19
CA ARG A 37 5.37 -14.96 26.54
C ARG A 37 4.18 -14.14 26.06
N THR A 38 4.23 -12.81 26.17
CA THR A 38 3.08 -11.94 25.89
C THR A 38 3.07 -11.41 24.46
N TYR A 39 4.23 -11.04 23.91
CA TYR A 39 4.34 -10.35 22.61
C TYR A 39 5.17 -11.13 21.58
N GLY A 40 5.67 -12.33 21.92
CA GLY A 40 6.52 -13.13 21.03
C GLY A 40 7.84 -12.44 20.64
N HIS A 41 8.25 -11.41 21.39
CA HIS A 41 9.43 -10.60 21.11
C HIS A 41 10.71 -11.29 21.60
N GLY A 42 11.80 -11.17 20.84
CA GLY A 42 13.11 -11.76 21.19
C GLY A 42 13.44 -13.08 20.48
N TYR A 43 12.56 -13.58 19.60
CA TYR A 43 12.87 -14.66 18.67
C TYR A 43 13.30 -14.09 17.31
N SER A 44 14.24 -14.75 16.64
CA SER A 44 14.68 -14.34 15.30
C SER A 44 13.49 -14.30 14.31
N PRO A 45 13.41 -13.29 13.41
CA PRO A 45 12.37 -13.23 12.38
C PRO A 45 12.53 -14.34 11.32
N ASN A 46 13.74 -14.86 11.12
CA ASN A 46 14.07 -15.89 10.12
C ASN A 46 14.05 -17.32 10.69
N ARG A 47 13.23 -17.57 11.72
CA ARG A 47 13.11 -18.88 12.34
C ARG A 47 12.22 -19.82 11.52
N PRO A 48 12.52 -21.13 11.47
CA PRO A 48 11.70 -22.09 10.74
C PRO A 48 10.28 -22.21 11.35
N PRO A 49 9.29 -22.61 10.55
CA PRO A 49 7.93 -22.84 11.05
C PRO A 49 7.89 -24.07 11.97
N CYS A 50 7.12 -23.97 13.05
CA CYS A 50 6.98 -25.04 14.04
C CYS A 50 6.17 -26.21 13.46
N LYS A 51 6.81 -27.38 13.32
CA LYS A 51 6.16 -28.59 12.80
C LYS A 51 5.01 -29.08 13.69
N ALA A 52 5.16 -28.99 15.01
CA ALA A 52 4.13 -29.39 15.97
C ALA A 52 2.91 -28.46 15.94
N PHE A 53 3.15 -27.15 15.77
CA PHE A 53 2.07 -26.18 15.61
C PHE A 53 1.34 -26.33 14.27
N LEU A 54 2.08 -26.63 13.19
CA LEU A 54 1.49 -26.98 11.90
C LEU A 54 0.63 -28.25 11.98
N ALA A 55 0.97 -29.20 12.86
CA ALA A 55 0.17 -30.39 13.15
C ALA A 55 -1.06 -30.10 14.05
N GLY A 56 -1.26 -28.85 14.49
CA GLY A 56 -2.46 -28.38 15.18
C GLY A 56 -2.26 -27.98 16.65
N HIS A 57 -1.22 -28.48 17.33
CA HIS A 57 -0.95 -28.10 18.71
C HIS A 57 0.54 -28.19 19.05
N CYS A 58 1.10 -27.09 19.54
CA CYS A 58 2.46 -27.07 20.07
C CYS A 58 2.43 -27.01 21.61
N PRO A 59 3.03 -27.98 22.33
CA PRO A 59 3.05 -27.99 23.79
C PRO A 59 3.86 -26.83 24.38
N ALA A 60 4.76 -26.21 23.60
CA ALA A 60 5.52 -25.04 24.01
C ALA A 60 4.74 -23.71 23.88
N GLY A 61 3.57 -23.71 23.24
CA GLY A 61 2.71 -22.53 23.10
C GLY A 61 3.46 -21.29 22.59
N ALA A 62 3.25 -20.13 23.22
CA ALA A 62 3.93 -18.88 22.88
C ALA A 62 5.45 -18.88 23.16
N GLN A 63 5.96 -19.90 23.86
CA GLN A 63 7.39 -20.05 24.16
C GLN A 63 8.12 -20.94 23.15
N CYS A 64 7.47 -21.36 22.07
CA CYS A 64 8.14 -22.17 21.07
C CYS A 64 9.26 -21.36 20.37
N PRO A 65 10.48 -21.93 20.24
CA PRO A 65 11.56 -21.28 19.52
C PRO A 65 11.30 -21.20 18.01
N ASP A 66 10.38 -22.00 17.49
CA ASP A 66 9.97 -22.01 16.10
C ASP A 66 8.78 -21.06 15.86
N ARG A 67 8.58 -20.63 14.61
CA ARG A 67 7.49 -19.71 14.27
C ARG A 67 6.15 -20.43 14.30
N HIS A 68 5.25 -19.95 15.15
CA HIS A 68 3.83 -20.23 15.06
C HIS A 68 3.23 -19.21 14.10
N SER A 69 2.72 -19.68 12.95
CA SER A 69 1.91 -18.83 12.09
C SER A 69 0.52 -18.76 12.72
N THR A 70 0.33 -17.90 13.72
CA THR A 70 -1.01 -17.68 14.29
C THR A 70 -1.87 -17.15 13.18
N SER A 71 -2.84 -17.94 12.83
CA SER A 71 -3.69 -17.66 11.72
C SER A 71 -4.75 -16.62 12.12
N SER A 72 -4.35 -15.35 12.17
CA SER A 72 -5.24 -14.31 11.61
C SER A 72 -5.50 -14.56 10.10
N SER A 73 -4.79 -15.54 9.52
CA SER A 73 -4.96 -16.17 8.21
C SER A 73 -5.70 -17.53 8.22
N SER A 74 -6.33 -17.94 9.32
CA SER A 74 -7.25 -19.10 9.33
C SER A 74 -8.46 -18.79 10.20
N SER A 75 -9.20 -17.77 9.80
CA SER A 75 -10.65 -17.80 9.98
C SER A 75 -11.18 -19.04 9.26
N THR A 76 -12.01 -19.80 9.94
CA THR A 76 -12.81 -20.93 9.46
C THR A 76 -13.84 -20.50 8.40
N SER A 77 -13.38 -19.97 7.28
CA SER A 77 -14.20 -19.66 6.11
C SER A 77 -13.65 -20.44 4.93
N ALA A 78 -14.33 -21.56 4.63
CA ALA A 78 -14.41 -22.29 3.35
C ALA A 78 -13.17 -22.34 2.42
N PRO A 79 -12.83 -23.52 1.87
CA PRO A 79 -11.81 -23.63 0.83
C PRO A 79 -12.34 -22.96 -0.46
N GLY A 80 -12.01 -21.69 -0.68
CA GLY A 80 -12.42 -21.00 -1.91
C GLY A 80 -12.40 -19.46 -1.94
N ALA A 81 -12.10 -18.76 -0.84
CA ALA A 81 -12.14 -17.29 -0.84
C ALA A 81 -10.89 -16.65 -0.21
N ASN A 82 -9.96 -16.27 -1.09
CA ASN A 82 -9.07 -15.11 -1.00
C ASN A 82 -7.90 -15.11 0.00
N ALA A 83 -6.77 -15.65 -0.45
CA ALA A 83 -5.45 -15.49 0.16
C ALA A 83 -4.73 -14.16 -0.19
N SER A 84 -5.45 -13.12 -0.64
CA SER A 84 -4.83 -11.95 -1.32
C SER A 84 -4.94 -10.60 -0.58
N TYR A 85 -5.43 -10.54 0.66
CA TYR A 85 -5.70 -9.25 1.34
C TYR A 85 -4.62 -8.82 2.35
N ASN A 86 -3.76 -9.74 2.79
CA ASN A 86 -2.63 -9.45 3.69
C ASN A 86 -1.42 -8.83 2.96
N SER A 87 -1.59 -8.33 1.74
CA SER A 87 -0.52 -7.81 0.91
C SER A 87 -0.32 -6.30 1.04
N LEU A 88 -1.30 -5.55 1.53
CA LEU A 88 -1.25 -4.09 1.60
C LEU A 88 -1.25 -3.58 3.04
N VAL A 89 -0.51 -2.50 3.27
CA VAL A 89 -0.44 -1.82 4.58
C VAL A 89 -1.76 -1.11 4.87
N CYS A 90 -2.25 -1.26 6.10
CA CYS A 90 -3.47 -0.61 6.56
C CYS A 90 -3.29 0.91 6.66
N LYS A 91 -4.07 1.66 5.87
CA LYS A 91 -4.09 3.14 5.90
C LYS A 91 -4.45 3.70 7.28
N HIS A 92 -5.35 3.05 8.02
CA HIS A 92 -5.79 3.51 9.34
C HIS A 92 -4.74 3.24 10.43
N TRP A 93 -3.99 2.16 10.30
CA TRP A 93 -2.92 1.80 11.24
C TRP A 93 -1.74 2.76 11.14
N LEU A 94 -1.39 3.24 9.95
CA LEU A 94 -0.36 4.27 9.77
C LEU A 94 -0.66 5.57 10.54
N ARG A 95 -1.94 5.82 10.85
CA ARG A 95 -2.40 6.97 11.66
C ARG A 95 -2.69 6.60 13.11
N ALA A 96 -2.43 5.35 13.52
CA ALA A 96 -2.80 4.76 14.81
C ALA A 96 -4.32 4.83 15.13
N LEU A 97 -5.18 4.83 14.11
CA LEU A 97 -6.64 4.94 14.24
C LEU A 97 -7.36 3.62 13.89
N CYS A 98 -6.63 2.54 13.66
CA CYS A 98 -7.24 1.25 13.31
C CYS A 98 -7.91 0.61 14.53
N LYS A 99 -9.24 0.47 14.49
CA LYS A 99 -10.02 -0.21 15.54
C LYS A 99 -9.98 -1.73 15.47
N LYS A 100 -9.58 -2.30 14.32
CA LYS A 100 -9.58 -3.76 14.08
C LYS A 100 -8.41 -4.49 14.76
N GLY A 101 -7.40 -3.77 15.26
CA GLY A 101 -6.26 -4.35 15.97
C GLY A 101 -5.60 -5.49 15.18
N GLU A 102 -5.24 -6.59 15.85
CA GLU A 102 -4.60 -7.77 15.23
C GLU A 102 -5.52 -8.57 14.29
N GLY A 103 -6.82 -8.27 14.27
CA GLY A 103 -7.81 -8.86 13.37
C GLY A 103 -8.07 -8.01 12.12
N CYS A 104 -7.22 -7.03 11.82
CA CYS A 104 -7.34 -6.24 10.60
C CYS A 104 -7.06 -7.11 9.37
N GLU A 105 -7.86 -6.94 8.32
CA GLU A 105 -7.65 -7.58 7.01
C GLU A 105 -6.42 -7.03 6.27
N PHE A 106 -5.89 -5.89 6.71
CA PHE A 106 -4.74 -5.20 6.15
C PHE A 106 -3.52 -5.32 7.06
N LEU A 107 -2.33 -5.23 6.47
CA LEU A 107 -1.07 -5.42 7.17
C LEU A 107 -0.78 -4.27 8.15
N HIS A 108 -0.50 -4.61 9.41
CA HIS A 108 -0.02 -3.70 10.45
C HIS A 108 1.51 -3.75 10.54
N GLU A 109 2.17 -3.52 9.41
CA GLU A 109 3.63 -3.49 9.29
C GLU A 109 4.03 -2.31 8.41
N TYR A 110 5.08 -1.59 8.80
CA TYR A 110 5.57 -0.46 8.02
C TYR A 110 6.45 -0.99 6.87
N ASN A 111 5.82 -1.24 5.72
CA ASN A 111 6.51 -1.76 4.55
C ASN A 111 6.17 -0.93 3.30
N LEU A 112 7.13 -0.13 2.83
CA LEU A 112 6.96 0.78 1.69
C LEU A 112 6.61 0.05 0.38
N ARG A 113 7.05 -1.20 0.21
CA ARG A 113 6.76 -1.99 -1.01
C ARG A 113 5.31 -2.45 -1.09
N LYS A 114 4.63 -2.49 0.05
CA LYS A 114 3.25 -2.94 0.22
C LYS A 114 2.31 -1.76 0.50
N MET A 115 2.76 -0.53 0.27
CA MET A 115 1.92 0.64 0.47
C MET A 115 0.80 0.68 -0.57
N PRO A 116 -0.43 1.09 -0.23
CA PRO A 116 -1.47 1.33 -1.23
C PRO A 116 -1.10 2.43 -2.23
N GLU A 117 -1.80 2.43 -3.37
CA GLU A 117 -1.68 3.44 -4.44
C GLU A 117 -2.17 4.83 -3.96
N CYS A 118 -1.53 5.88 -4.47
CA CYS A 118 -1.92 7.26 -4.18
C CYS A 118 -3.17 7.65 -4.97
N ASN A 119 -4.29 7.86 -4.28
CA ASN A 119 -5.55 8.25 -4.92
C ASN A 119 -5.45 9.59 -5.69
N PHE A 120 -4.70 10.56 -5.16
CA PHE A 120 -4.51 11.85 -5.83
C PHE A 120 -3.74 11.70 -7.15
N PHE A 121 -2.67 10.90 -7.14
CA PHE A 121 -1.88 10.65 -8.34
C PHE A 121 -2.68 9.89 -9.40
N VAL A 122 -3.46 8.88 -9.00
CA VAL A 122 -4.30 8.11 -9.92
C VAL A 122 -5.41 8.96 -10.55
N ARG A 123 -6.04 9.85 -9.78
CA ARG A 123 -7.15 10.70 -10.27
C ARG A 123 -6.67 11.91 -11.06
N ASN A 124 -5.67 12.62 -10.55
CA ASN A 124 -5.25 13.91 -11.09
C ASN A 124 -3.99 13.82 -11.97
N GLY A 125 -3.26 12.71 -11.92
CA GLY A 125 -1.95 12.55 -12.57
C GLY A 125 -0.81 13.28 -11.86
N TYR A 126 -1.09 13.94 -10.73
CA TYR A 126 -0.09 14.62 -9.90
C TYR A 126 -0.47 14.54 -8.42
N CYS A 127 0.52 14.55 -7.53
CA CYS A 127 0.33 14.59 -6.09
C CYS A 127 0.97 15.86 -5.52
N SER A 128 0.27 16.56 -4.61
CA SER A 128 0.80 17.75 -3.92
C SER A 128 2.03 17.45 -3.07
N ASN A 129 2.18 16.22 -2.61
CA ASN A 129 3.33 15.78 -1.82
C ASN A 129 4.54 15.41 -2.69
N GLY A 130 4.41 15.50 -4.02
CA GLY A 130 5.50 15.21 -4.97
C GLY A 130 6.03 13.78 -4.82
N ASP A 131 7.34 13.61 -5.02
CA ASP A 131 8.02 12.31 -4.98
C ASP A 131 8.22 11.76 -3.56
N GLU A 132 7.97 12.57 -2.53
CA GLU A 132 8.05 12.18 -1.11
C GLU A 132 6.73 11.61 -0.58
N CYS A 133 5.75 11.39 -1.46
CA CYS A 133 4.49 10.77 -1.07
C CYS A 133 4.73 9.34 -0.57
N LEU A 134 4.20 9.04 0.63
CA LEU A 134 4.30 7.70 1.21
C LEU A 134 3.64 6.63 0.32
N TYR A 135 2.58 7.00 -0.39
CA TYR A 135 1.79 6.11 -1.25
C TYR A 135 2.42 5.90 -2.63
N LEU A 136 2.15 4.74 -3.24
CA LEU A 136 2.72 4.42 -4.55
C LEU A 136 2.12 5.29 -5.66
N HIS A 137 2.99 5.98 -6.40
CA HIS A 137 2.64 6.68 -7.65
C HIS A 137 2.79 5.72 -8.82
N ILE A 138 1.66 5.22 -9.33
CA ILE A 138 1.62 4.34 -10.50
C ILE A 138 0.93 5.10 -11.62
N ASP A 139 1.63 5.29 -12.73
CA ASP A 139 1.04 5.91 -13.90
C ASP A 139 -0.09 5.02 -14.43
N PRO A 140 -1.32 5.55 -14.59
CA PRO A 140 -2.44 4.76 -15.09
C PRO A 140 -2.12 4.20 -16.49
N LEU A 141 -1.36 4.95 -17.29
CA LEU A 141 -0.86 4.53 -18.61
C LEU A 141 0.06 3.32 -18.56
N SER A 142 0.82 3.13 -17.48
CA SER A 142 1.74 2.00 -17.32
C SER A 142 1.02 0.67 -17.06
N LYS A 143 -0.20 0.74 -16.47
CA LYS A 143 -1.05 -0.41 -16.14
C LYS A 143 -1.73 -1.02 -17.37
N LEU A 144 -1.80 -0.28 -18.48
CA LEU A 144 -2.40 -0.81 -19.70
C LEU A 144 -1.54 -1.91 -20.32
N PRO A 145 -2.17 -2.99 -20.83
CA PRO A 145 -1.46 -4.05 -21.51
C PRO A 145 -0.74 -3.50 -22.76
N PRO A 146 0.43 -4.05 -23.11
CA PRO A 146 1.13 -3.66 -24.33
C PRO A 146 0.27 -3.95 -25.56
N CYS A 147 0.34 -3.08 -26.57
CA CYS A 147 -0.42 -3.21 -27.80
C CYS A 147 0.18 -4.30 -28.69
N PRO A 148 -0.57 -5.37 -29.02
CA PRO A 148 -0.05 -6.44 -29.87
C PRO A 148 0.31 -5.98 -31.29
N HIS A 149 -0.37 -4.96 -31.83
CA HIS A 149 -0.02 -4.43 -33.16
C HIS A 149 1.26 -3.62 -33.13
N TYR A 150 1.46 -2.80 -32.10
CA TYR A 150 2.69 -2.02 -31.95
C TYR A 150 3.90 -2.93 -31.68
N ASP A 151 3.70 -4.06 -31.00
CA ASP A 151 4.73 -5.07 -30.80
C ASP A 151 5.21 -5.72 -32.12
N ARG A 152 4.40 -5.68 -33.19
CA ARG A 152 4.82 -6.05 -34.56
C ARG A 152 5.59 -4.93 -35.27
N GLY A 153 5.72 -3.76 -34.66
CA GLY A 153 6.39 -2.59 -35.19
C GLY A 153 5.46 -1.46 -35.64
N PHE A 154 4.17 -1.75 -35.90
CA PHE A 154 3.22 -0.72 -36.35
C PHE A 154 1.80 -0.96 -35.84
N CYS A 155 1.25 0.07 -35.18
CA CYS A 155 -0.16 0.13 -34.80
C CYS A 155 -0.89 1.16 -35.68
N PRO A 156 -1.98 0.79 -36.36
CA PRO A 156 -2.70 1.69 -37.27
C PRO A 156 -3.35 2.88 -36.55
N LEU A 157 -3.63 2.74 -35.25
CA LEU A 157 -4.21 3.82 -34.44
C LEU A 157 -3.16 4.80 -33.88
N GLY A 158 -1.87 4.49 -34.04
CA GLY A 158 -0.78 5.34 -33.56
C GLY A 158 -0.96 5.78 -32.09
N PRO A 159 -0.76 7.06 -31.74
CA PRO A 159 -0.85 7.54 -30.36
C PRO A 159 -2.26 7.44 -29.76
N ASN A 160 -3.29 7.23 -30.58
CA ASN A 160 -4.68 7.12 -30.17
C ASN A 160 -5.09 5.69 -29.82
N CYS A 161 -4.18 4.71 -29.86
CA CYS A 161 -4.48 3.33 -29.47
C CYS A 161 -4.79 3.23 -27.98
N SER A 162 -5.85 2.50 -27.61
CA SER A 162 -6.20 2.25 -26.20
C SER A 162 -5.14 1.45 -25.45
N LYS A 163 -4.29 0.67 -26.12
CA LYS A 163 -3.25 -0.16 -25.50
C LYS A 163 -1.91 0.58 -25.43
N ARG A 164 -1.04 0.21 -24.49
CA ARG A 164 0.26 0.87 -24.30
C ARG A 164 1.24 0.54 -25.45
N HIS A 165 1.87 1.55 -26.01
CA HIS A 165 2.92 1.38 -27.03
C HIS A 165 4.31 1.40 -26.36
N VAL A 166 4.98 0.25 -26.33
CA VAL A 166 6.34 0.13 -25.76
C VAL A 166 7.37 0.10 -26.88
N ARG A 167 8.14 1.18 -27.04
CA ARG A 167 9.16 1.25 -28.08
C ARG A 167 10.36 0.38 -27.70
N ARG A 168 10.59 -0.68 -28.48
CA ARG A 168 11.73 -1.61 -28.30
C ARG A 168 12.78 -1.38 -29.40
N LYS A 169 14.06 -1.59 -29.08
CA LYS A 169 15.14 -1.55 -30.08
C LYS A 169 15.16 -2.86 -30.85
N LEU A 170 15.08 -2.79 -32.19
CA LEU A 170 15.18 -3.98 -33.03
C LEU A 170 16.62 -4.46 -33.08
N CYS A 171 16.81 -5.78 -33.13
CA CYS A 171 18.11 -6.37 -33.38
C CYS A 171 18.55 -6.07 -34.83
N VAL A 172 19.76 -5.52 -34.98
CA VAL A 172 20.32 -5.13 -36.29
C VAL A 172 20.50 -6.35 -37.18
N TYR A 173 20.98 -7.47 -36.64
CA TYR A 173 21.16 -8.72 -37.40
C TYR A 173 19.83 -9.32 -37.86
N TYR A 174 18.79 -9.25 -37.03
CA TYR A 174 17.45 -9.68 -37.43
C TYR A 174 16.86 -8.79 -38.52
N LEU A 175 17.10 -7.48 -38.44
CA LEU A 175 16.72 -6.54 -39.50
C LEU A 175 17.46 -6.84 -40.81
N ALA A 176 18.72 -7.27 -40.74
CA ALA A 176 19.51 -7.75 -41.88
C ALA A 176 19.06 -9.12 -42.41
N GLY A 177 18.05 -9.76 -41.78
CA GLY A 177 17.39 -10.98 -42.24
C GLY A 177 17.67 -12.21 -41.39
N PHE A 178 18.78 -12.25 -40.64
CA PHE A 178 19.12 -13.40 -39.80
C PHE A 178 19.94 -12.99 -38.57
N CYS A 179 19.43 -13.35 -37.39
CA CYS A 179 20.17 -13.21 -36.15
C CYS A 179 20.67 -14.59 -35.67
N PRO A 180 21.98 -14.77 -35.45
CA PRO A 180 22.55 -16.05 -35.01
C PRO A 180 22.02 -16.50 -33.65
N ASP A 181 21.65 -15.56 -32.77
CA ASP A 181 21.12 -15.86 -31.43
C ASP A 181 19.63 -16.23 -31.43
N GLY A 182 18.96 -16.15 -32.59
CA GLY A 182 17.56 -16.53 -32.75
C GLY A 182 16.63 -15.81 -31.75
N LYS A 183 15.65 -16.51 -31.19
CA LYS A 183 14.65 -15.91 -30.28
C LYS A 183 15.22 -15.48 -28.92
N THR A 184 16.44 -15.90 -28.59
CA THR A 184 17.13 -15.64 -27.32
C THR A 184 18.13 -14.47 -27.40
N CYS A 185 18.13 -13.72 -28.51
CA CYS A 185 18.99 -12.55 -28.67
C CYS A 185 18.77 -11.51 -27.55
N LYS A 186 19.85 -11.04 -26.94
CA LYS A 186 19.85 -10.05 -25.85
C LYS A 186 19.95 -8.60 -26.35
N GLU A 187 20.52 -8.41 -27.54
CA GLU A 187 20.84 -7.09 -28.12
C GLU A 187 19.63 -6.37 -28.71
N GLY A 188 18.53 -7.08 -28.97
CA GLY A 188 17.32 -6.46 -29.49
C GLY A 188 16.15 -7.41 -29.62
N THR A 189 15.00 -6.85 -29.96
CA THR A 189 13.76 -7.63 -30.10
C THR A 189 13.53 -8.09 -31.53
N HIS A 190 13.00 -9.30 -31.66
CA HIS A 190 12.58 -9.90 -32.94
C HIS A 190 11.04 -9.87 -33.03
N PRO A 191 10.45 -8.95 -33.83
CA PRO A 191 9.00 -8.90 -34.02
C PRO A 191 8.45 -10.21 -34.57
N ARG A 192 7.37 -10.71 -33.96
CA ARG A 192 6.68 -11.93 -34.40
C ARG A 192 5.34 -11.57 -35.02
N TRP A 193 5.13 -11.97 -36.27
CA TRP A 193 3.85 -11.79 -36.96
C TRP A 193 2.91 -12.95 -36.66
N GLU A 194 2.03 -12.76 -35.68
CA GLU A 194 0.89 -13.63 -35.46
C GLU A 194 -0.27 -13.19 -36.38
N LYS A 195 -1.05 -14.15 -36.89
CA LYS A 195 -2.13 -13.89 -37.87
C LYS A 195 -3.48 -13.63 -37.21
N ASN A 196 -3.66 -14.04 -35.96
CA ASN A 196 -4.91 -13.93 -35.20
C ASN A 196 -4.80 -12.81 -34.16
N LEU A 197 -4.82 -11.55 -34.60
CA LEU A 197 -4.89 -10.41 -33.70
C LEU A 197 -6.25 -9.74 -33.80
N GLU A 198 -6.84 -9.47 -32.64
CA GLU A 198 -8.03 -8.62 -32.53
C GLU A 198 -7.75 -7.24 -33.13
N LYS A 199 -8.79 -6.55 -33.63
CA LYS A 199 -8.63 -5.20 -34.18
C LYS A 199 -8.28 -4.22 -33.05
N PRO A 200 -7.37 -3.25 -33.28
CA PRO A 200 -7.04 -2.26 -32.26
C PRO A 200 -8.21 -1.30 -32.05
N VAL A 201 -8.42 -0.89 -30.80
CA VAL A 201 -9.49 0.03 -30.39
C VAL A 201 -8.90 1.40 -30.06
N ALA A 202 -9.60 2.49 -30.41
CA ALA A 202 -9.15 3.84 -30.12
C ALA A 202 -9.48 4.22 -28.66
N LYS A 203 -8.66 5.09 -28.07
CA LYS A 203 -8.87 5.63 -26.70
C LYS A 203 -10.23 6.32 -26.55
N SER A 204 -10.75 6.94 -27.61
CA SER A 204 -12.04 7.63 -27.63
C SER A 204 -13.24 6.69 -27.49
N ASP A 205 -13.08 5.45 -27.92
CA ASP A 205 -14.17 4.47 -28.01
C ASP A 205 -14.23 3.59 -26.76
N VAL A 206 -13.21 3.68 -25.91
CA VAL A 206 -13.27 3.14 -24.56
C VAL A 206 -14.11 4.11 -23.75
N VAL A 207 -15.41 3.81 -23.66
CA VAL A 207 -16.24 4.35 -22.59
C VAL A 207 -15.53 3.96 -21.29
N VAL A 208 -14.87 4.93 -20.67
CA VAL A 208 -14.46 4.80 -19.28
C VAL A 208 -15.79 4.73 -18.53
N GLU A 209 -16.26 3.50 -18.29
CA GLU A 209 -17.22 3.26 -17.21
C GLU A 209 -16.57 3.89 -15.98
N GLU A 210 -16.97 5.12 -15.63
CA GLU A 210 -16.60 5.69 -14.36
C GLU A 210 -17.01 4.63 -13.33
N PRO A 211 -16.07 4.09 -12.53
CA PRO A 211 -16.49 3.22 -11.43
C PRO A 211 -17.51 4.04 -10.66
N ARG A 212 -18.76 3.53 -10.61
CA ARG A 212 -19.89 4.17 -9.93
C ARG A 212 -19.33 4.82 -8.67
N ARG A 213 -19.42 6.14 -8.61
CA ARG A 213 -19.01 6.91 -7.44
C ARG A 213 -19.70 6.23 -6.28
N ASP A 214 -18.92 5.59 -5.41
CA ASP A 214 -19.47 4.95 -4.24
C ASP A 214 -19.83 6.09 -3.28
N ASP A 215 -20.99 6.71 -3.54
CA ASP A 215 -21.56 7.83 -2.80
C ASP A 215 -21.88 7.43 -1.33
N THR A 216 -21.69 6.16 -0.96
CA THR A 216 -21.93 5.64 0.38
C THR A 216 -20.98 6.24 1.43
N MET A 217 -19.77 6.65 1.06
CA MET A 217 -18.80 7.20 2.04
C MET A 217 -19.03 8.68 2.36
N ASP A 218 -19.65 9.45 1.44
CA ASP A 218 -20.02 10.86 1.67
C ASP A 218 -21.32 10.98 2.49
N GLU A 219 -22.22 9.99 2.41
CA GLU A 219 -23.44 9.92 3.25
C GLU A 219 -23.10 9.66 4.73
N ASP A 220 -22.19 8.72 5.03
CA ASP A 220 -21.77 8.41 6.41
C ASP A 220 -21.09 9.58 7.12
N MET A 221 -20.39 10.44 6.37
CA MET A 221 -19.74 11.64 6.91
C MET A 221 -20.75 12.74 7.27
N ARG A 222 -21.82 12.88 6.48
CA ARG A 222 -22.92 13.83 6.72
C ARG A 222 -23.77 13.45 7.93
N ASP A 223 -23.99 12.15 8.16
CA ASP A 223 -24.81 11.68 9.29
C ASP A 223 -24.08 11.81 10.64
N PHE A 224 -22.75 11.69 10.66
CA PHE A 224 -21.94 11.94 11.87
C PHE A 224 -21.89 13.41 12.27
N THR A 225 -21.81 14.34 11.29
CA THR A 225 -21.87 15.79 11.57
C THR A 225 -23.27 16.25 11.95
N GLY A 226 -24.31 15.71 11.30
CA GLY A 226 -25.71 16.09 11.54
C GLY A 226 -26.24 15.70 12.92
N ARG A 227 -25.72 14.63 13.53
CA ARG A 227 -26.05 14.28 14.92
C ARG A 227 -25.46 15.26 15.93
N ARG A 228 -24.20 15.70 15.71
CA ARG A 228 -23.51 16.60 16.63
C ARG A 228 -24.17 17.99 16.69
N ASP A 229 -24.58 18.54 15.55
CA ASP A 229 -25.32 19.81 15.49
C ASP A 229 -26.73 19.75 16.13
N ARG A 230 -27.31 18.55 16.29
CA ARG A 230 -28.63 18.38 16.91
C ARG A 230 -28.54 18.30 18.44
N ASP A 231 -27.46 17.74 18.97
CA ASP A 231 -27.21 17.63 20.41
C ASP A 231 -26.82 18.99 21.04
N ASP A 232 -26.12 19.86 20.30
CA ASP A 232 -25.78 21.22 20.74
C ASP A 232 -27.01 22.16 20.81
N LYS A 233 -28.13 21.79 20.19
CA LYS A 233 -29.36 22.61 20.20
C LYS A 233 -30.33 22.27 21.33
N PHE A 234 -30.16 21.12 22.00
CA PHE A 234 -31.04 20.69 23.10
C PHE A 234 -30.46 20.97 24.50
N SER A 235 -29.14 21.18 24.62
CA SER A 235 -28.47 21.45 25.90
C SER A 235 -28.45 22.93 26.32
N GLY A 236 -28.94 23.85 25.49
CA GLY A 236 -28.94 25.30 25.75
C GLY A 236 -30.16 25.86 26.50
N ARG A 237 -30.78 25.12 27.42
CA ARG A 237 -31.89 25.63 28.26
C ARG A 237 -31.44 25.82 29.70
N GLY A 238 -30.77 26.93 29.97
CA GLY A 238 -30.44 27.37 31.32
C GLY A 238 -29.45 28.53 31.30
N ASP A 239 -29.94 29.75 31.27
CA ASP A 239 -29.72 30.73 32.35
C ASP A 239 -30.05 32.16 31.89
N ARG A 240 -30.93 32.76 32.70
CA ARG A 240 -31.61 34.02 32.47
C ARG A 240 -31.03 35.05 33.43
N PHE A 241 -30.02 35.85 33.05
CA PHE A 241 -29.77 37.14 33.71
C PHE A 241 -29.06 38.15 32.78
N GLY A 242 -29.70 39.31 32.59
CA GLY A 242 -29.03 40.62 32.68
C GLY A 242 -28.42 41.28 31.43
N GLY A 243 -29.18 42.19 30.82
CA GLY A 243 -28.74 43.58 30.62
C GLY A 243 -27.89 43.99 29.40
N GLY A 244 -28.46 44.86 28.55
CA GLY A 244 -27.79 46.13 28.20
C GLY A 244 -27.14 46.32 26.81
N ARG A 245 -27.87 47.04 25.94
CA ARG A 245 -27.44 48.17 25.06
C ARG A 245 -26.36 48.00 23.97
N GLY A 246 -26.75 48.42 22.75
CA GLY A 246 -25.92 49.13 21.75
C GLY A 246 -25.20 48.23 20.73
N GLY A 247 -25.25 48.42 19.40
CA GLY A 247 -25.68 49.56 18.60
C GLY A 247 -25.82 49.19 17.12
N ARG A 248 -26.71 49.93 16.47
CA ARG A 248 -27.05 50.05 15.04
C ARG A 248 -25.83 50.42 14.18
N TRP A 249 -25.71 49.91 12.95
CA TRP A 249 -25.42 50.71 11.72
C TRP A 249 -25.75 49.88 10.45
N ARG A 250 -26.70 50.39 9.66
CA ARG A 250 -26.95 50.02 8.25
C ARG A 250 -26.02 50.85 7.36
N GLY A 251 -25.55 50.28 6.25
CA GLY A 251 -24.83 51.03 5.22
C GLY A 251 -24.74 50.28 3.90
N ARG A 252 -25.66 50.61 2.98
CA ARG A 252 -25.70 50.24 1.56
C ARG A 252 -24.57 50.99 0.81
N GLY A 253 -23.96 50.40 -0.22
CA GLY A 253 -23.00 51.16 -1.05
C GLY A 253 -22.38 50.39 -2.20
N ASP A 254 -23.15 50.18 -3.28
CA ASP A 254 -22.66 50.00 -4.64
C ASP A 254 -21.47 50.92 -4.97
N ARG A 255 -20.40 50.38 -5.58
CA ARG A 255 -19.57 51.13 -6.53
C ARG A 255 -18.75 50.22 -7.45
N LYS A 256 -19.28 50.09 -8.66
CA LYS A 256 -18.68 49.68 -9.93
C LYS A 256 -17.49 50.59 -10.27
N PHE A 257 -16.31 50.03 -10.60
CA PHE A 257 -15.32 50.75 -11.42
C PHE A 257 -14.61 49.80 -12.40
N ARG A 258 -14.42 50.34 -13.61
CA ARG A 258 -13.88 49.73 -14.84
C ARG A 258 -12.36 49.52 -14.77
N GLY A 259 -11.87 48.67 -15.66
CA GLY A 259 -10.49 48.20 -15.74
C GLY A 259 -9.45 49.18 -16.28
N ARG A 260 -8.20 48.70 -16.31
CA ARG A 260 -7.15 49.06 -17.27
C ARG A 260 -6.03 48.02 -17.18
N GLY A 261 -5.63 47.43 -18.31
CA GLY A 261 -4.44 46.61 -18.41
C GLY A 261 -3.18 47.46 -18.57
N HIS A 262 -2.02 46.82 -18.55
CA HIS A 262 -0.81 47.26 -19.26
C HIS A 262 0.13 46.06 -19.47
N HIS A 263 0.53 45.95 -20.74
CA HIS A 263 1.74 45.39 -21.38
C HIS A 263 2.36 44.07 -20.89
#